data_AF-A0A661GT38-F1
#
_entry.id   AF-A0A661GT38-F1
#
_cell.length_a   1.000
_cell.length_b   1.000
_cell.length_c   1.000
_cell.angle_alpha   90.00
_cell.angle_beta   90.00
_cell.angle_gamma   90.00
#
_symmetry.space_group_name_H-M   'P 1'
#
loop_
_entity.id
_entity.type
_entity.pdbx_description
1 polymer ?
#
loop_
_entity_poly.entity_id
_entity_poly.type
_entity_poly.pdbx_seq_one_letter_code
_entity_poly.pdbx_strand_id
1 'polypeptide(L)'
;MTDRIITIRRALISVSDKTGIVEFARALNGMGVEILSTGGTFRLLIENDIKAVEVSDYTGFPEMMDGRVKTLHPKVHGGILGRRGTDDAVMDEHGIRPIDMVVVNLYPFEQTVAKPDCDLLDAIENIDIGGPTMVRA
;
A
#
# COMPACT_ATOMS: atom_id res chain seq x y z
N MET A 1 -6.69 -13.19 25.40
CA MET A 1 -5.95 -12.41 24.40
C MET A 1 -5.27 -11.30 25.16
N THR A 2 -3.96 -11.40 25.39
CA THR A 2 -3.22 -10.28 25.96
C THR A 2 -3.12 -9.21 24.90
N ASP A 3 -3.66 -8.02 25.16
CA ASP A 3 -3.51 -6.82 24.34
C ASP A 3 -2.02 -6.44 24.27
N ARG A 4 -1.30 -7.09 23.37
CA ARG A 4 0.09 -6.77 23.09
C ARG A 4 0.06 -5.70 22.02
N ILE A 5 0.22 -4.44 22.45
CA ILE A 5 0.37 -3.31 21.53
C ILE A 5 1.59 -3.62 20.63
N ILE A 6 1.34 -3.73 19.32
CA ILE A 6 2.39 -3.96 18.33
C ILE A 6 3.00 -2.61 17.97
N THR A 7 4.32 -2.49 18.11
CA THR A 7 5.05 -1.33 17.59
C THR A 7 5.02 -1.36 16.06
N ILE A 8 4.48 -0.32 15.45
CA ILE A 8 4.49 -0.15 14.00
C ILE A 8 5.92 0.12 13.56
N ARG A 9 6.50 -0.78 12.76
CA ARG A 9 7.85 -0.60 12.19
C ARG A 9 7.79 -0.29 10.70
N ARG A 10 6.76 -0.79 10.01
CA ARG A 10 6.52 -0.52 8.60
C ARG A 10 5.06 -0.21 8.30
N ALA A 11 4.83 0.80 7.47
CA ALA A 11 3.53 1.12 6.92
C ALA A 11 3.55 0.99 5.39
N LEU A 12 2.49 0.41 4.81
CA LEU A 12 2.20 0.45 3.38
C LEU A 12 1.14 1.50 3.11
N ILE A 13 1.47 2.52 2.33
CA ILE A 13 0.58 3.65 2.04
C ILE A 13 0.30 3.71 0.53
N SER A 14 -0.97 3.52 0.16
CA SER A 14 -1.44 3.58 -1.23
C SER A 14 -2.84 4.17 -1.27
N VAL A 15 -2.94 5.47 -1.56
CA VAL A 15 -4.19 6.23 -1.49
C VAL A 15 -4.55 6.89 -2.82
N SER A 16 -5.83 6.85 -3.16
CA SER A 16 -6.41 7.63 -4.24
C SER A 16 -6.58 9.10 -3.81
N ASP A 17 -7.33 9.33 -2.72
CA ASP A 17 -7.45 10.64 -2.07
C ASP A 17 -6.23 10.90 -1.18
N LYS A 18 -5.51 11.97 -1.49
CA LYS A 18 -4.24 12.34 -0.84
C LYS A 18 -4.42 13.37 0.28
N THR A 19 -5.65 13.69 0.64
CA THR A 19 -5.95 14.65 1.72
C THR A 19 -5.27 14.22 3.02
N GLY A 20 -4.40 15.09 3.55
CA GLY A 20 -3.68 14.87 4.82
C GLY A 20 -2.57 13.81 4.80
N ILE A 21 -2.28 13.19 3.64
CA ILE A 21 -1.34 12.06 3.61
C ILE A 21 0.11 12.49 3.86
N VAL A 22 0.47 13.72 3.49
CA VAL A 22 1.83 14.25 3.67
C VAL A 22 2.13 14.43 5.15
N GLU A 23 1.24 15.07 5.91
CA GLU A 23 1.37 15.28 7.34
C GLU A 23 1.38 13.95 8.09
N PHE A 24 0.49 13.04 7.72
CA PHE A 24 0.41 11.70 8.29
C PHE A 24 1.71 10.90 8.07
N ALA A 25 2.19 10.83 6.82
CA ALA A 25 3.43 10.13 6.48
C ALA A 25 4.66 10.76 7.12
N ARG A 26 4.71 12.09 7.23
CA ARG A 26 5.80 12.80 7.91
C ARG A 26 5.87 12.44 9.40
N ALA A 27 4.72 12.35 10.08
CA ALA A 27 4.67 11.93 11.48
C ALA A 27 5.19 10.49 11.66
N LEU A 28 4.74 9.55 10.81
CA LEU A 28 5.24 8.17 10.82
C LEU A 28 6.75 8.10 10.59
N ASN A 29 7.25 8.84 9.59
CA ASN A 29 8.68 8.87 9.29
C ASN A 29 9.50 9.45 10.46
N GLY A 30 8.99 10.49 11.12
CA GLY A 30 9.59 11.06 12.34
C GLY A 30 9.62 10.10 13.54
N MET A 31 8.74 9.10 13.55
CA MET A 31 8.75 7.99 14.52
C MET A 31 9.67 6.83 14.11
N GLY A 32 10.37 6.94 12.97
CA GLY A 32 11.25 5.90 12.45
C GLY A 32 10.53 4.76 11.72
N VAL A 33 9.26 4.94 11.36
CA VAL A 33 8.51 3.96 10.57
C VAL A 33 8.99 3.97 9.12
N GLU A 34 9.32 2.80 8.59
CA GLU A 34 9.63 2.62 7.17
C GLU A 34 8.32 2.69 6.36
N ILE A 35 8.28 3.55 5.35
CA ILE A 35 7.10 3.70 4.49
C ILE A 35 7.36 2.97 3.17
N LEU A 36 6.50 2.01 2.85
CA LEU A 36 6.34 1.50 1.49
C LEU A 36 5.23 2.29 0.81
N SER A 37 5.45 2.70 -0.44
CA SER A 37 4.42 3.36 -1.23
C SER A 37 4.56 3.08 -2.73
N THR A 38 3.59 3.50 -3.53
CA THR A 38 3.59 3.25 -4.97
C THR A 38 2.89 4.36 -5.75
N GLY A 39 3.24 4.50 -7.03
CA GLY A 39 2.58 5.38 -7.99
C GLY A 39 2.51 6.83 -7.52
N GLY A 40 1.35 7.46 -7.73
CA GLY A 40 1.14 8.87 -7.36
C GLY A 40 1.26 9.16 -5.85
N THR A 41 1.05 8.16 -4.98
CA THR A 41 1.28 8.36 -3.53
C THR A 41 2.79 8.44 -3.26
N PHE A 42 3.57 7.52 -3.80
CA PHE A 42 5.04 7.53 -3.65
C PHE A 42 5.65 8.84 -4.16
N ARG A 43 5.28 9.26 -5.38
CA ARG A 43 5.77 10.53 -5.96
C ARG A 43 5.48 11.73 -5.06
N LEU A 44 4.24 11.84 -4.56
CA LEU A 44 3.85 12.92 -3.65
C LEU A 44 4.71 12.94 -2.38
N LEU A 45 5.00 11.77 -1.80
CA LEU A 45 5.83 11.69 -0.59
C LEU A 45 7.27 12.14 -0.86
N ILE A 46 7.88 11.67 -1.96
CA ILE A 46 9.24 12.05 -2.34
C ILE A 46 9.34 13.55 -2.65
N GLU A 47 8.36 14.11 -3.38
CA GLU A 47 8.29 15.55 -3.69
C GLU A 47 8.18 16.43 -2.43
N ASN A 48 7.76 15.86 -1.30
CA ASN A 48 7.67 16.54 0.00
C ASN A 48 8.81 16.16 0.96
N ASP A 49 9.91 15.61 0.44
CA ASP A 49 11.08 15.18 1.22
C ASP A 49 10.76 14.14 2.30
N ILE A 50 9.76 13.28 2.06
CA ILE A 50 9.41 12.17 2.96
C ILE A 50 10.03 10.89 2.41
N LYS A 51 10.90 10.26 3.21
CA LYS A 51 11.53 9.00 2.83
C LYS A 51 10.48 7.88 2.71
N ALA A 52 10.35 7.35 1.51
CA ALA A 52 9.56 6.16 1.21
C ALA A 52 10.37 5.21 0.31
N VAL A 53 10.02 3.93 0.33
CA VAL A 53 10.55 2.91 -0.57
C VAL A 53 9.46 2.56 -1.57
N GLU A 54 9.80 2.53 -2.85
CA GLU A 54 8.85 2.15 -3.89
C GLU A 54 8.56 0.63 -3.81
N VAL A 55 7.30 0.24 -3.98
CA VAL A 55 6.89 -1.18 -3.94
C VAL A 55 7.62 -2.02 -5.00
N SER A 56 7.90 -1.47 -6.17
CA SER A 56 8.70 -2.14 -7.22
C SER A 56 10.11 -2.47 -6.72
N ASP A 57 10.79 -1.51 -6.07
CA ASP A 57 12.11 -1.72 -5.49
C ASP A 57 12.09 -2.77 -4.37
N TYR A 58 11.06 -2.74 -3.52
CA TYR A 58 10.91 -3.70 -2.44
C TYR A 58 10.64 -5.13 -2.96
N THR A 59 9.76 -5.26 -3.95
CA THR A 59 9.41 -6.56 -4.52
C THR A 59 10.52 -7.10 -5.41
N GLY A 60 11.26 -6.21 -6.09
CA GLY A 60 12.17 -6.53 -7.19
C GLY A 60 11.44 -6.77 -8.52
N PHE A 61 10.16 -6.42 -8.59
CA PHE A 61 9.33 -6.62 -9.77
C PHE A 61 8.95 -5.24 -10.38
N PRO A 62 9.20 -5.02 -11.68
CA PRO A 62 8.95 -3.73 -12.30
C PRO A 62 7.45 -3.42 -12.39
N GLU A 63 7.13 -2.14 -12.54
CA GLU A 63 5.76 -1.73 -12.88
C GLU A 63 5.39 -2.26 -14.28
N MET A 64 4.19 -2.84 -14.41
CA MET A 64 3.67 -3.36 -15.67
C MET A 64 2.14 -3.23 -15.74
N MET A 65 1.58 -3.32 -16.94
CA MET A 65 0.13 -3.23 -17.19
C MET A 65 -0.48 -1.96 -16.56
N ASP A 66 0.20 -0.82 -16.76
CA ASP A 66 -0.19 0.48 -16.18
C ASP A 66 -0.39 0.44 -14.66
N GLY A 67 0.45 -0.34 -13.97
CA GLY A 67 0.42 -0.45 -12.51
C GLY A 67 -0.69 -1.32 -11.94
N ARG A 68 -1.48 -2.02 -12.77
CA ARG A 68 -2.61 -2.87 -12.31
C ARG A 68 -2.23 -4.00 -11.36
N VAL A 69 -1.00 -4.51 -11.46
CA VAL A 69 -0.54 -5.69 -10.68
C VAL A 69 0.57 -5.37 -9.68
N LYS A 70 0.89 -4.09 -9.47
CA LYS A 70 2.09 -3.68 -8.73
C LYS A 70 2.11 -4.10 -7.25
N THR A 71 0.95 -4.22 -6.60
CA THR A 71 0.85 -4.65 -5.20
C THR A 71 0.47 -6.12 -5.03
N LEU A 72 0.06 -6.80 -6.10
CA LEU A 72 -0.37 -8.20 -6.10
C LEU A 72 0.83 -9.15 -6.06
N HIS A 73 1.65 -9.03 -5.02
CA HIS A 73 2.92 -9.73 -4.90
C HIS A 73 3.07 -10.43 -3.52
N PRO A 74 3.65 -11.64 -3.45
CA PRO A 74 3.84 -12.36 -2.19
C PRO A 74 4.60 -11.59 -1.11
N LYS A 75 5.64 -10.82 -1.48
CA LYS A 75 6.36 -9.97 -0.52
C LYS A 75 5.50 -8.88 0.13
N VAL A 76 4.44 -8.42 -0.56
CA VAL A 76 3.49 -7.44 -0.02
C VAL A 76 2.46 -8.18 0.83
N HIS A 77 1.73 -9.11 0.23
CA HIS A 77 0.63 -9.80 0.94
C HIS A 77 1.12 -10.71 2.07
N GLY A 78 2.27 -11.38 1.93
CA GLY A 78 2.89 -12.13 3.02
C GLY A 78 3.37 -11.23 4.16
N GLY A 79 3.72 -9.98 3.88
CA GLY A 79 4.03 -8.99 4.90
C GLY A 79 2.80 -8.57 5.71
N ILE A 80 1.62 -8.52 5.07
CA ILE A 80 0.34 -8.19 5.70
C ILE A 80 -0.25 -9.39 6.45
N LEU A 81 -0.31 -10.56 5.78
CA LEU A 81 -0.97 -11.78 6.26
C LEU A 81 -0.12 -12.61 7.23
N GLY A 82 1.18 -12.36 7.32
CA GLY A 82 2.12 -13.16 8.11
C GLY A 82 1.76 -13.17 9.59
N ARG A 83 1.55 -14.35 10.17
CA ARG A 83 1.22 -14.50 11.60
C ARG A 83 2.49 -14.45 12.42
N ARG A 84 2.66 -13.35 13.16
CA ARG A 84 3.84 -13.10 14.00
C ARG A 84 4.10 -14.23 14.98
N GLY A 85 5.35 -14.69 15.05
CA GLY A 85 5.78 -15.81 15.89
C GLY A 85 5.37 -17.19 15.37
N THR A 86 4.58 -17.28 14.28
CA THR A 86 4.20 -18.54 13.65
C THR A 86 4.84 -18.68 12.27
N ASP A 87 4.76 -17.63 11.45
CA ASP A 87 5.23 -17.65 10.06
C ASP A 87 6.61 -16.96 9.89
N ASP A 88 7.21 -16.47 10.97
CA ASP A 88 8.46 -15.69 10.93
C ASP A 88 9.58 -16.40 10.15
N ALA A 89 9.76 -17.71 10.36
CA ALA A 89 10.81 -18.48 9.69
C ALA A 89 10.65 -18.54 8.16
N VAL A 90 9.43 -18.79 7.66
CA VAL A 90 9.16 -18.86 6.22
C VAL A 90 9.15 -17.47 5.58
N MET A 91 8.73 -16.45 6.34
CA MET A 91 8.83 -15.06 5.91
C MET A 91 10.30 -14.64 5.72
N ASP A 92 11.17 -14.95 6.69
CA ASP A 92 12.59 -14.66 6.64
C ASP A 92 13.30 -15.40 5.49
N GLU A 93 12.99 -16.68 5.28
CA GLU A 93 13.52 -17.49 4.17
C GLU A 93 13.28 -16.85 2.80
N HIS A 94 12.12 -16.22 2.61
CA HIS A 94 11.72 -15.58 1.36
C HIS A 94 11.95 -14.06 1.34
N GLY A 95 12.62 -13.50 2.35
CA GLY A 95 12.89 -12.07 2.46
C GLY A 95 11.63 -11.21 2.56
N ILE A 96 10.55 -11.76 3.12
CA ILE A 96 9.29 -11.08 3.38
C ILE A 96 9.39 -10.48 4.78
N ARG A 97 9.36 -9.15 4.90
CA ARG A 97 9.36 -8.51 6.23
C ARG A 97 7.95 -7.99 6.58
N PRO A 98 7.54 -8.01 7.86
CA PRO A 98 6.18 -7.65 8.27
C PRO A 98 5.78 -6.23 7.83
N ILE A 99 4.49 -6.06 7.56
CA ILE A 99 3.83 -4.76 7.35
C ILE A 99 2.85 -4.60 8.51
N ASP A 100 3.11 -3.66 9.41
CA ASP A 100 2.35 -3.48 10.65
C ASP A 100 1.13 -2.57 10.47
N MET A 101 1.13 -1.75 9.41
CA MET A 101 0.06 -0.81 9.11
C MET A 101 -0.19 -0.73 7.60
N VAL A 102 -1.46 -0.79 7.20
CA VAL A 102 -1.90 -0.60 5.82
C VAL A 102 -2.80 0.62 5.77
N VAL A 103 -2.44 1.61 4.94
CA VAL A 103 -3.18 2.87 4.76
C VAL A 103 -3.61 2.97 3.31
N VAL A 104 -4.87 2.64 3.07
CA VAL A 104 -5.45 2.56 1.74
C VAL A 104 -6.81 3.25 1.74
N ASN A 105 -7.05 4.06 0.72
CA ASN A 105 -8.40 4.44 0.31
C ASN A 105 -8.54 4.14 -1.19
N LEU A 106 -9.76 3.78 -1.58
CA LEU A 106 -10.04 3.22 -2.89
C LEU A 106 -10.32 4.33 -3.89
N TYR A 107 -10.28 3.98 -5.17
CA TYR A 107 -10.72 4.89 -6.23
C TYR A 107 -12.19 5.24 -5.99
N PRO A 108 -12.59 6.50 -6.20
CA PRO A 108 -13.96 6.95 -5.93
C PRO A 108 -14.91 6.46 -7.03
N PHE A 109 -15.13 5.14 -7.09
CA PHE A 109 -15.85 4.47 -8.17
C PHE A 109 -17.26 5.03 -8.36
N GLU A 110 -17.99 5.25 -7.26
CA GLU A 110 -19.33 5.87 -7.28
C GLU A 110 -19.30 7.25 -7.94
N GLN A 111 -18.32 8.08 -7.62
CA GLN A 111 -18.17 9.41 -8.22
C GLN A 111 -17.80 9.32 -9.70
N THR A 112 -16.98 8.33 -10.09
CA THR A 112 -16.64 8.08 -11.49
C THR A 112 -17.87 7.73 -12.31
N VAL A 113 -18.65 6.73 -11.88
CA VAL A 113 -19.83 6.26 -12.64
C VAL A 113 -21.01 7.24 -12.60
N ALA A 114 -21.01 8.20 -11.67
CA ALA A 114 -21.99 9.28 -11.63
C ALA A 114 -21.73 10.39 -12.65
N LYS A 115 -20.54 10.43 -13.28
CA LYS A 115 -20.23 11.46 -14.29
C LYS A 115 -21.10 11.25 -15.54
N PRO A 116 -21.73 12.32 -16.09
CA PRO A 116 -22.62 12.19 -17.24
C PRO A 116 -21.97 11.60 -18.51
N ASP A 117 -20.65 11.72 -18.63
CA ASP A 117 -19.84 11.28 -19.76
C ASP A 117 -19.08 9.97 -19.51
N CYS A 118 -19.28 9.31 -18.35
CA CYS A 118 -18.65 8.03 -18.06
C CYS A 118 -19.25 6.93 -18.93
N ASP A 119 -18.42 6.29 -19.77
CA ASP A 119 -18.82 5.09 -20.49
C ASP A 119 -18.49 3.79 -19.71
N LEU A 120 -18.81 2.64 -20.32
CA LEU A 120 -18.54 1.34 -19.69
C LEU A 120 -17.04 1.06 -19.54
N LEU A 121 -16.22 1.49 -20.49
CA LEU A 121 -14.78 1.28 -20.43
C LEU A 121 -14.18 2.13 -19.30
N ASP A 122 -14.58 3.40 -19.19
CA ASP A 122 -14.18 4.29 -18.10
C ASP A 122 -14.54 3.68 -16.73
N ALA A 123 -15.74 3.12 -16.61
CA ALA A 123 -16.15 2.43 -15.40
C ALA A 123 -15.23 1.22 -15.10
N ILE A 124 -15.00 0.35 -16.08
CA ILE A 124 -14.15 -0.84 -15.92
C ILE A 124 -12.72 -0.47 -15.51
N GLU A 125 -12.14 0.58 -16.10
CA GLU A 125 -10.79 1.05 -15.77
C GLU A 125 -10.66 1.56 -14.33
N ASN A 126 -11.76 2.00 -13.72
CA ASN A 126 -11.78 2.50 -12.35
C ASN A 126 -12.08 1.43 -11.29
N ILE A 127 -12.21 0.15 -11.68
CA ILE A 127 -12.35 -0.96 -10.73
C ILE A 127 -10.98 -1.23 -10.09
N ASP A 128 -10.85 -0.87 -8.81
CA ASP A 128 -9.63 -1.14 -8.05
C ASP A 128 -9.54 -2.62 -7.67
N ILE A 129 -8.41 -3.26 -8.01
CA ILE A 129 -8.11 -4.64 -7.62
C ILE A 129 -7.16 -4.65 -6.43
N GLY A 130 -6.03 -3.94 -6.54
CA GLY A 130 -4.96 -3.96 -5.54
C GLY A 130 -5.40 -3.39 -4.20
N GLY A 131 -6.13 -2.27 -4.19
CA GLY A 131 -6.62 -1.61 -2.97
C GLY A 131 -7.49 -2.53 -2.12
N PRO A 132 -8.59 -3.10 -2.68
CA PRO A 132 -9.43 -4.04 -1.94
C PRO A 132 -8.70 -5.31 -1.51
N THR A 133 -7.77 -5.84 -2.31
CA THR A 133 -6.97 -7.00 -1.89
C THR A 133 -6.11 -6.68 -0.67
N MET A 134 -5.45 -5.50 -0.63
CA MET A 134 -4.64 -5.09 0.52
C MET A 134 -5.46 -4.84 1.77
N VAL A 135 -6.67 -4.28 1.66
CA VAL A 135 -7.57 -4.03 2.80
C VAL A 135 -8.13 -5.33 3.38
N ARG A 136 -8.32 -6.36 2.53
CA ARG A 136 -8.90 -7.65 2.94
C ARG A 136 -7.88 -8.68 3.42
N ALA A 137 -6.61 -8.49 3.07
CA ALA A 137 -5.50 -9.32 3.52
C ALA A 137 -5.26 -9.09 5.02
#